data_AF-A0A026WK67-F1
#
_entry.id   AF-A0A026WK67-F1
#
_cell.length_a   1.000
_cell.length_b   1.000
_cell.length_c   1.000
_cell.angle_alpha   90.00
_cell.angle_beta   90.00
_cell.angle_gamma   90.00
#
_symmetry.space_group_name_H-M   'P 1'
#
loop_
_entity.id
_entity.type
_entity.pdbx_description
1 polymer ?
#
loop_
_entity_poly.entity_id
_entity_poly.type
_entity_poly.pdbx_seq_one_letter_code
_entity_poly.pdbx_strand_id
1 'polypeptide(L)' 'MVPRNARNRIFFMHDGAPPHFGRQVRAFLQRVFGTRWIGRNPAPHLWPARSPDLNPLDFYFWEALKAIVYESSRALRTA' A
#
# COMPACT_ATOMS: atom_id res chain seq x y z
N MET A 1 3.26 -4.95 -14.05
CA MET A 1 3.56 -3.50 -13.99
C MET A 1 2.37 -2.74 -14.55
N VAL A 2 1.88 -1.67 -13.91
CA VAL A 2 0.71 -0.91 -14.41
C VAL A 2 0.98 -0.37 -15.82
N PRO A 3 0.06 -0.50 -16.80
CA PRO A 3 0.23 0.06 -18.14
C PRO A 3 0.49 1.57 -18.14
N ARG A 4 1.33 2.08 -19.05
CA ARG A 4 1.75 3.51 -19.07
C ARG A 4 0.58 4.48 -19.15
N ASN A 5 -0.43 4.16 -19.97
CA ASN A 5 -1.66 4.94 -20.12
C ASN A 5 -2.49 4.99 -18.82
N ALA A 6 -2.48 3.93 -18.02
CA ALA A 6 -3.21 3.86 -16.75
C ALA A 6 -2.50 4.62 -15.62
N ARG A 7 -1.17 4.68 -15.60
CA ARG A 7 -0.38 5.39 -14.56
C ARG A 7 -0.74 6.86 -14.41
N ASN A 8 -1.17 7.49 -15.50
CA ASN A 8 -1.56 8.90 -15.47
C ASN A 8 -2.94 9.16 -14.84
N ARG A 9 -3.69 8.10 -14.55
CA ARG A 9 -5.08 8.16 -14.07
C ARG A 9 -5.25 7.60 -12.66
N ILE A 10 -4.16 7.22 -12.01
CA ILE A 10 -4.20 6.61 -10.66
C ILE A 10 -3.21 7.30 -9.73
N PHE A 11 -3.55 7.30 -8.44
CA PHE A 11 -2.63 7.64 -7.37
C PHE A 11 -2.03 6.36 -6.81
N PHE A 12 -0.71 6.34 -6.70
CA PHE A 12 -0.01 5.27 -6.00
C PHE A 12 -0.01 5.54 -4.51
N MET A 13 -0.44 4.56 -3.72
CA MET A 13 -0.49 4.64 -2.26
C MET A 13 0.24 3.44 -1.66
N HIS A 14 1.11 3.69 -0.68
CA HIS A 14 1.73 2.69 0.19
C HIS A 14 1.82 3.24 1.62
N ASP A 15 2.12 2.39 2.59
CA ASP A 15 2.35 2.84 3.97
C ASP A 15 3.63 3.70 4.12
N GLY A 16 3.83 4.27 5.30
CA GLY A 16 5.01 5.09 5.59
C GLY A 16 6.25 4.31 6.03
N ALA A 17 6.35 3.00 5.77
CA ALA A 17 7.43 2.18 6.31
C ALA A 17 8.82 2.66 5.83
N PRO A 18 9.88 2.56 6.66
CA PRO A 18 11.21 3.05 6.30
C PRO A 18 11.74 2.57 4.93
N PRO A 19 11.55 1.29 4.53
CA PRO A 19 11.98 0.83 3.20
C PRO A 19 11.28 1.56 2.05
N HIS A 20 10.01 1.95 2.23
CA HIS A 20 9.20 2.61 1.20
C HIS A 20 9.53 4.09 1.05
N PHE A 21 10.22 4.69 2.02
CA PHE A 21 10.59 6.10 2.00
C PHE A 21 12.01 6.38 1.46
N GLY A 22 12.73 5.34 1.05
CA GLY A 22 14.08 5.46 0.49
C GLY A 22 14.16 6.40 -0.72
N ARG A 23 15.30 7.08 -0.90
CA ARG A 23 15.52 8.03 -2.01
C ARG A 23 15.25 7.39 -3.39
N GLN A 24 15.67 6.13 -3.57
CA GLN A 24 15.48 5.40 -4.83
C GLN A 24 13.99 5.12 -5.09
N VAL A 25 13.23 4.75 -4.05
CA VAL A 25 11.79 4.52 -4.15
C VAL A 25 11.07 5.82 -4.55
N ARG A 26 11.37 6.93 -3.88
CA ARG A 26 10.79 8.23 -4.23
C ARG A 26 11.13 8.67 -5.65
N ALA A 27 12.38 8.49 -6.08
CA ALA A 27 12.79 8.80 -7.45
C ALA A 27 12.04 7.92 -8.48
N PHE A 28 11.83 6.66 -8.16
CA PHE A 28 11.02 5.75 -8.98
C PHE A 28 9.56 6.21 -9.05
N LEU A 29 8.93 6.52 -7.91
CA LEU A 29 7.54 6.96 -7.84
C LEU A 29 7.33 8.26 -8.61
N GLN A 30 8.23 9.23 -8.44
CA GLN A 30 8.21 10.48 -9.19
C GLN A 30 8.31 10.24 -10.70
N ARG A 31 9.21 9.35 -11.14
CA ARG A 31 9.39 9.02 -12.56
C ARG A 31 8.18 8.30 -13.17
N VAL A 32 7.53 7.43 -12.40
CA VAL A 32 6.48 6.52 -12.90
C VAL A 32 5.09 7.13 -12.78
N PHE A 33 4.82 7.87 -11.71
CA PHE A 33 3.50 8.41 -11.38
C PHE A 33 3.45 9.95 -11.42
N GLY A 34 4.60 10.63 -11.50
CA GLY A 34 4.67 12.09 -11.44
C GLY A 34 4.34 12.59 -10.04
N THR A 35 3.40 13.53 -9.93
CA THR A 35 2.89 14.00 -8.64
C THR A 35 1.84 13.07 -8.02
N ARG A 36 1.43 12.00 -8.70
CA ARG A 36 0.31 11.13 -8.25
C ARG A 36 0.78 9.97 -7.37
N TRP A 37 1.49 10.27 -6.31
CA TRP A 37 1.82 9.28 -5.29
C TRP A 37 1.76 9.89 -3.90
N ILE A 38 1.39 9.06 -2.94
CA ILE A 38 1.14 9.43 -1.56
C ILE A 38 2.23 8.82 -0.67
N GLY A 39 2.75 9.58 0.28
CA GLY A 39 3.79 9.11 1.19
C GLY A 39 4.19 10.14 2.22
N ARG A 40 5.33 9.92 2.89
CA ARG A 40 5.86 10.89 3.88
C ARG A 40 6.50 12.09 3.18
N ASN A 41 6.56 13.24 3.86
CA ASN A 41 7.27 14.44 3.38
C ASN A 41 8.68 14.08 2.89
N PRO A 42 9.11 14.43 1.65
CA PRO A 42 8.54 15.44 0.74
C PRO A 42 7.70 14.87 -0.43
N ALA A 43 6.85 13.87 -0.18
CA ALA A 43 5.90 13.41 -1.18
C ALA A 43 4.94 14.53 -1.63
N PRO A 44 4.45 14.51 -2.88
CA PRO A 44 3.44 15.46 -3.38
C PRO A 44 2.13 15.43 -2.57
N HIS A 45 1.75 14.25 -2.08
CA HIS A 45 0.60 14.05 -1.20
C HIS A 45 1.07 13.39 0.08
N LEU A 46 0.75 14.02 1.22
CA LEU A 46 1.23 13.56 2.53
C LEU A 46 0.32 12.49 3.11
N TRP A 47 0.92 11.42 3.62
CA TRP A 47 0.25 10.42 4.44
C TRP A 47 0.49 10.72 5.92
N PRO A 48 -0.55 10.71 6.77
CA PRO A 48 -0.38 10.84 8.21
C PRO A 48 0.40 9.65 8.79
N ALA A 49 1.25 9.94 9.79
CA ALA A 49 2.01 8.89 10.45
C ALA A 49 1.08 8.00 11.29
N ARG A 50 1.30 6.68 11.26
CA ARG A 50 0.59 5.69 12.08
C ARG A 50 -0.93 5.66 11.83
N SER A 51 -1.34 5.78 10.57
CA SER A 51 -2.75 5.68 10.16
C SER A 51 -3.04 4.40 9.36
N PRO A 52 -3.07 3.22 10.01
CA PRO A 52 -3.49 1.97 9.36
C PRO A 52 -4.99 1.98 9.01
N ASP A 53 -5.79 2.75 9.73
CA ASP A 53 -7.22 2.99 9.48
C ASP A 53 -7.50 3.60 8.10
N LEU A 54 -6.52 4.32 7.55
CA LEU A 54 -6.63 4.92 6.21
C LEU A 54 -6.10 4.01 5.11
N ASN A 55 -5.43 2.90 5.44
CA ASN A 55 -4.87 1.97 4.46
C ASN A 55 -5.83 0.80 4.18
N PRO A 56 -6.42 0.69 2.98
CA PRO A 56 -7.33 -0.40 2.63
C PRO A 56 -6.73 -1.79 2.80
N LEU A 57 -5.41 -1.91 2.68
CA LEU A 57 -4.75 -3.17 2.97
C LEU A 57 -4.81 -3.51 4.46
N ASP A 58 -4.55 -2.54 5.33
CA ASP A 58 -4.49 -2.74 6.78
C ASP A 58 -5.87 -2.81 7.43
N PHE A 59 -6.80 -1.91 7.08
CA PHE A 59 -8.13 -1.89 7.73
C PHE A 59 -9.09 -2.97 7.23
N TYR A 60 -8.89 -3.50 6.01
CA TYR A 60 -9.83 -4.44 5.38
C TYR A 60 -9.15 -5.71 4.87
N PHE A 61 -8.22 -5.59 3.91
CA PHE A 61 -7.71 -6.76 3.19
C PHE A 61 -7.03 -7.77 4.11
N TRP A 62 -6.12 -7.31 4.98
CA TRP A 62 -5.39 -8.19 5.88
C TRP A 62 -6.28 -8.82 6.94
N GLU A 63 -7.26 -8.09 7.47
CA GLU A 63 -8.24 -8.65 8.41
C GLU A 63 -9.12 -9.72 7.74
N ALA A 64 -9.61 -9.46 6.53
CA ALA A 64 -10.39 -10.43 5.76
C ALA A 64 -9.56 -11.69 5.43
N LEU A 65 -8.32 -11.51 4.98
CA LEU A 65 -7.43 -12.63 4.67
C LEU A 65 -7.12 -13.47 5.91
N LYS A 66 -6.89 -12.82 7.04
CA LYS A 66 -6.64 -13.47 8.33
C LYS A 66 -7.81 -14.35 8.77
N ALA A 67 -9.05 -13.87 8.59
CA ALA A 67 -10.24 -14.67 8.87
C ALA A 67 -10.29 -15.95 8.02
N ILE A 68 -10.06 -15.83 6.71
CA ILE A 68 -10.04 -16.99 5.78
C ILE A 68 -8.96 -18.01 6.17
N VAL A 69 -7.74 -17.53 6.48
CA VAL A 69 -6.62 -18.40 6.84
C VAL A 69 -6.90 -19.15 8.13
N TYR A 70 -7.45 -18.49 9.15
CA TYR A 70 -7.75 -19.15 10.42
C TYR A 70 -8.95 -20.08 10.34
N GLU A 71 -9.97 -19.76 9.54
CA GLU A 71 -11.07 -20.68 9.27
C GLU A 71 -10.57 -21.95 8.55
N SER A 72 -9.75 -21.78 7.51
CA SER A 72 -9.12 -22.89 6.79
C SER A 72 -8.22 -23.73 7.70
N SER A 73 -7.47 -23.08 8.59
CA SER A 73 -6.62 -23.75 9.58
C SER A 73 -7.44 -24.53 10.61
N ARG A 74 -8.61 -24.03 11.00
CA ARG A 74 -9.53 -24.74 11.91
C ARG A 74 -10.14 -25.96 11.21
N ALA A 75 -10.53 -25.84 9.95
CA ALA A 75 -11.03 -26.95 9.15
C ALA A 75 -9.98 -28.06 8.97
N LEU A 76 -8.72 -27.70 8.67
CA LEU A 76 -7.61 -28.66 8.54
C LEU A 76 -7.22 -29.33 9.87
N ARG A 77 -7.49 -28.71 11.01
CA ARG A 77 -7.21 -29.29 12.34
C ARG A 77 -8.34 -30.19 12.85
N THR A 78 -9.50 -30.16 12.21
CA THR A 78 -10.70 -30.92 12.62
C THR A 78 -11.03 -32.06 11.65
N ALA A 79 -10.28 -32.18 10.55
CA ALA A 79 -10.22 -33.35 9.66
C ALA A 79 -9.07 -34.28 10.08
#